data_AF-A0A450XAN9-F1
#
_entry.id   AF-A0A450XAN9-F1
#
_cell.length_a   1.000
_cell.length_b   1.000
_cell.length_c   1.000
_cell.angle_alpha   90.00
_cell.angle_beta   90.00
_cell.angle_gamma   90.00
#
_symmetry.space_group_name_H-M   'P 1'
#
loop_
_entity.id
_entity.type
_entity.pdbx_description
1 polymer ?
#
loop_
_entity_poly.entity_id
_entity_poly.type
_entity_poly.pdbx_seq_one_letter_code
_entity_poly.pdbx_strand_id
1 'polypeptide(L)'
;MLKQWVKENPNWDHLPAIVPLLFYHGEREWKIPNEFLHLVDSEESWRPYLLNFQFPVLDLGKVPDQQLSEDRRLQARLLAMKYATRRTQQLAVRASLIEALKNAPEDLRPVIHYLISAYIYDEQTLRGIIRAVKPEEE
;
A
#
# COMPACT_ATOMS: atom_id res chain seq x y z
N MET A 1 -11.40 4.71 16.43
CA MET A 1 -10.52 5.90 16.37
C MET A 1 -11.30 7.19 16.65
N LEU A 2 -12.14 7.71 15.74
CA LEU A 2 -12.86 8.98 15.96
C LEU A 2 -13.80 8.98 17.18
N LYS A 3 -14.64 7.95 17.34
CA LYS A 3 -15.55 7.82 18.49
C LYS A 3 -14.82 7.78 19.84
N GLN A 4 -13.58 7.29 19.86
CA GLN A 4 -12.78 7.22 21.07
C GLN A 4 -12.10 8.55 21.35
N TRP A 5 -11.55 9.19 20.32
CA TRP A 5 -10.99 10.54 20.42
C TRP A 5 -12.02 11.56 20.93
N VAL A 6 -13.28 11.51 20.47
CA VAL A 6 -14.36 12.39 20.95
C VAL A 6 -14.65 12.18 22.44
N LYS A 7 -14.60 10.93 22.93
CA LYS A 7 -14.76 10.64 24.36
C LYS A 7 -13.61 11.18 25.20
N GLU A 8 -12.39 11.12 24.66
CA GLU A 8 -11.17 11.60 25.31
C GLU A 8 -11.04 13.13 25.26
N ASN A 9 -11.77 13.81 24.37
CA ASN A 9 -11.72 15.26 24.17
C ASN A 9 -13.14 15.89 24.25
N PRO A 10 -13.80 15.86 25.42
CA PRO A 10 -15.21 16.25 25.56
C PRO A 10 -15.46 17.76 25.42
N ASN A 11 -14.45 18.59 25.64
CA ASN A 11 -14.56 20.06 25.60
C ASN A 11 -14.02 20.66 24.29
N TRP A 12 -13.96 19.85 23.23
CA TRP A 12 -13.33 20.28 22.00
C TRP A 12 -14.35 20.85 21.02
N ASP A 13 -14.09 22.07 20.52
CA ASP A 13 -15.09 22.89 19.81
C ASP A 13 -15.24 22.58 18.30
N HIS A 14 -14.29 21.85 17.70
CA HIS A 14 -14.26 21.60 16.24
C HIS A 14 -14.04 20.12 15.89
N LEU A 15 -14.39 19.66 14.69
CA LEU A 15 -14.00 18.28 14.34
C LEU A 15 -12.48 18.19 14.13
N PRO A 16 -11.84 17.05 14.47
CA PRO A 16 -10.43 16.86 14.17
C PRO A 16 -10.23 16.93 12.64
N ALA A 17 -9.13 17.53 12.21
CA ALA A 17 -8.80 17.61 10.79
C ALA A 17 -8.68 16.20 10.19
N ILE A 18 -9.39 15.96 9.09
CA ILE A 18 -9.28 14.73 8.31
C ILE A 18 -8.43 15.05 7.08
N VAL A 19 -7.22 14.47 7.03
CA VAL A 19 -6.31 14.63 5.88
C VAL A 19 -6.36 13.35 5.05
N PRO A 20 -6.91 13.39 3.83
CA PRO A 20 -6.87 12.26 2.93
C PRO A 20 -5.45 12.06 2.40
N LEU A 21 -4.95 10.83 2.49
CA LEU A 21 -3.67 10.41 1.89
C LEU A 21 -3.98 9.43 0.77
N LEU A 22 -3.46 9.70 -0.43
CA LEU A 22 -3.48 8.73 -1.51
C LEU A 22 -2.24 7.84 -1.42
N PHE A 23 -2.45 6.57 -1.16
CA PHE A 23 -1.40 5.55 -1.20
C PHE A 23 -1.41 4.84 -2.56
N TYR A 24 -0.40 5.08 -3.39
CA TYR A 24 -0.34 4.56 -4.76
C TYR A 24 0.78 3.52 -4.93
N HIS A 25 0.41 2.35 -5.46
CA HIS A 25 1.35 1.26 -5.77
C HIS A 25 1.03 0.60 -7.12
N GLY A 26 0.50 1.40 -8.06
CA GLY A 26 0.19 0.95 -9.42
C GLY A 26 1.42 0.62 -10.26
N GLU A 27 1.18 -0.07 -11.37
CA GLU A 27 2.24 -0.45 -12.32
C GLU A 27 2.80 0.79 -13.03
N ARG A 28 1.92 1.69 -13.45
CA ARG A 28 2.26 2.92 -14.18
C ARG A 28 2.62 4.04 -13.20
N GLU A 29 3.27 5.07 -13.71
CA GLU A 29 3.48 6.29 -12.94
C GLU A 29 2.15 6.98 -12.63
N TRP A 30 2.01 7.51 -11.42
CA TRP A 30 0.90 8.39 -11.07
C TRP A 30 1.00 9.73 -11.82
N LYS A 31 0.00 10.03 -12.65
CA LYS A 31 -0.05 11.25 -13.49
C LYS A 31 -1.23 12.18 -13.20
N ILE A 32 -2.08 11.82 -12.25
CA ILE A 32 -3.27 12.62 -11.93
C ILE A 32 -2.87 13.74 -10.95
N PRO A 33 -3.37 14.97 -11.13
CA PRO A 33 -3.16 16.04 -10.16
C PRO A 33 -3.58 15.67 -8.75
N ASN A 34 -2.96 16.30 -7.75
CA ASN A 34 -3.19 16.07 -6.33
C ASN A 34 -4.42 16.82 -5.79
N GLU A 35 -5.42 17.03 -6.64
CA GLU A 35 -6.64 17.78 -6.39
C GLU A 35 -7.83 16.84 -6.55
N PHE A 36 -8.72 16.81 -5.54
CA PHE A 36 -9.76 15.77 -5.45
C PHE A 36 -10.69 15.73 -6.66
N LEU A 37 -11.07 16.89 -7.23
CA LEU A 37 -11.99 16.91 -8.37
C LEU A 37 -11.44 16.21 -9.62
N HIS A 38 -10.12 16.07 -9.77
CA HIS A 38 -9.55 15.31 -10.88
C HIS A 38 -9.81 13.80 -10.80
N LEU A 39 -10.32 13.32 -9.65
CA LEU A 39 -10.72 11.93 -9.42
C LEU A 39 -12.24 11.73 -9.47
N VAL A 40 -13.02 12.80 -9.61
CA VAL A 40 -14.49 12.76 -9.52
C VAL A 40 -15.09 12.88 -10.92
N ASP A 41 -15.78 11.82 -11.36
CA ASP A 41 -16.62 11.87 -12.55
C ASP A 41 -17.96 12.57 -12.21
N SER A 42 -18.13 13.80 -12.68
CA SER A 42 -19.30 14.63 -12.38
C SER A 42 -19.59 15.64 -13.50
N GLU A 43 -20.85 16.03 -13.66
CA GLU A 43 -21.20 17.08 -14.62
C GLU A 43 -20.69 18.46 -14.15
N GLU A 44 -20.36 19.33 -15.09
CA GLU A 44 -19.76 20.65 -14.80
C GLU A 44 -20.67 21.54 -13.94
N SER A 45 -21.99 21.39 -14.07
CA SER A 45 -23.00 22.09 -13.28
C SER A 45 -22.89 21.83 -11.77
N TRP A 46 -22.33 20.68 -11.37
CA TRP A 46 -22.16 20.29 -9.97
C TRP A 46 -20.90 20.85 -9.33
N ARG A 47 -19.95 21.36 -10.13
CA ARG A 47 -18.61 21.76 -9.65
C ARG A 47 -18.61 22.72 -8.46
N PRO A 48 -19.52 23.71 -8.34
CA PRO A 48 -19.57 24.60 -7.17
C PRO A 48 -19.97 23.91 -5.85
N TYR A 49 -20.57 22.72 -5.93
CA TYR A 49 -21.08 21.97 -4.77
C TYR A 49 -20.14 20.84 -4.32
N LEU A 50 -19.07 20.57 -5.08
CA LEU A 50 -18.15 19.47 -4.83
C LEU A 50 -16.91 19.94 -4.06
N LEU A 51 -16.35 19.05 -3.25
CA LEU A 51 -15.10 19.31 -2.55
C LEU A 51 -13.92 19.26 -3.53
N ASN A 52 -12.95 20.17 -3.39
CA ASN A 52 -11.70 20.14 -4.16
C ASN A 52 -10.46 20.38 -3.27
N PHE A 53 -10.30 19.57 -2.24
CA PHE A 53 -9.09 19.65 -1.40
C PHE A 53 -7.87 19.09 -2.14
N GLN A 54 -6.70 19.57 -1.74
CA GLN A 54 -5.43 18.93 -2.10
C GLN A 54 -5.13 17.76 -1.17
N PHE A 55 -4.48 16.72 -1.69
CA PHE A 55 -4.06 15.57 -0.90
C PHE A 55 -2.61 15.15 -1.18
N PRO A 56 -1.84 14.72 -0.16
CA PRO A 56 -0.56 14.08 -0.40
C PRO A 56 -0.72 12.77 -1.16
N VAL A 57 0.24 12.48 -2.03
CA VAL A 57 0.36 11.20 -2.76
C VAL A 57 1.65 10.51 -2.33
N LEU A 58 1.51 9.34 -1.72
CA LEU A 58 2.62 8.42 -1.47
C LEU A 58 2.68 7.40 -2.60
N ASP A 59 3.51 7.65 -3.60
CA ASP A 59 3.77 6.74 -4.71
C ASP A 59 4.95 5.82 -4.40
N LEU A 60 4.68 4.54 -4.11
CA LEU A 60 5.71 3.54 -3.83
C LEU A 60 6.65 3.30 -5.02
N GLY A 61 6.24 3.60 -6.25
CA GLY A 61 7.11 3.54 -7.42
C GLY A 61 8.28 4.51 -7.34
N LYS A 62 8.13 5.61 -6.60
CA LYS A 62 9.15 6.65 -6.44
C LYS A 62 10.05 6.46 -5.21
N VAL A 63 9.67 5.57 -4.30
CA VAL A 63 10.42 5.29 -3.07
C VAL A 63 11.44 4.16 -3.31
N PRO A 64 12.75 4.36 -3.10
CA PRO A 64 13.73 3.29 -3.17
C PRO A 64 13.42 2.14 -2.19
N ASP A 65 13.72 0.90 -2.57
CA ASP A 65 13.35 -0.29 -1.76
C ASP A 65 13.92 -0.24 -0.33
N GLN A 66 15.16 0.21 -0.18
CA GLN A 66 15.80 0.33 1.14
C GLN A 66 15.19 1.43 2.02
N GLN A 67 14.44 2.36 1.43
CA GLN A 67 13.82 3.49 2.12
C GLN A 67 12.32 3.31 2.34
N LEU A 68 11.76 2.12 2.01
CA LEU A 68 10.33 1.86 2.18
C LEU A 68 9.89 1.96 3.65
N SER A 69 10.70 1.47 4.59
CA SER A 69 10.47 1.56 6.03
C SER A 69 11.68 1.08 6.81
N GLU A 70 11.93 1.67 7.98
CA GLU A 70 12.89 1.16 8.98
C GLU A 70 12.31 -0.02 9.78
N ASP A 71 10.98 -0.07 9.95
CA ASP A 71 10.31 -1.24 10.51
C ASP A 71 10.34 -2.38 9.49
N ARG A 72 10.98 -3.50 9.87
CA ARG A 72 11.18 -4.69 9.03
C ARG A 72 9.88 -5.31 8.51
N ARG A 73 8.82 -5.29 9.32
CA ARG A 73 7.52 -5.88 8.98
C ARG A 73 6.80 -5.02 7.96
N LEU A 74 6.78 -3.70 8.21
CA LEU A 74 6.20 -2.74 7.29
C LEU A 74 6.99 -2.72 5.97
N GLN A 75 8.32 -2.80 6.02
CA GLN A 75 9.17 -2.88 4.83
C GLN A 75 8.79 -4.08 3.95
N ALA A 76 8.65 -5.29 4.53
CA ALA A 76 8.26 -6.48 3.79
C ALA A 76 6.88 -6.34 3.13
N ARG A 77 5.90 -5.77 3.84
CA ARG A 77 4.55 -5.51 3.31
C ARG A 77 4.55 -4.49 2.19
N LEU A 78 5.26 -3.37 2.36
CA LEU A 78 5.36 -2.31 1.35
C LEU A 78 6.10 -2.80 0.11
N LEU A 79 7.16 -3.60 0.27
CA LEU A 79 7.88 -4.22 -0.83
C LEU A 79 6.96 -5.15 -1.62
N ALA A 80 6.17 -5.99 -0.94
CA ALA A 80 5.17 -6.82 -1.59
C ALA A 80 4.17 -5.98 -2.38
N MET A 81 3.56 -4.95 -1.77
CA MET A 81 2.58 -4.06 -2.43
C MET A 81 3.16 -3.32 -3.64
N LYS A 82 4.40 -2.84 -3.51
CA LYS A 82 5.12 -2.11 -4.55
C LYS A 82 5.25 -2.93 -5.83
N TYR A 83 5.55 -4.22 -5.72
CA TYR A 83 5.80 -5.08 -6.88
C TYR A 83 4.60 -5.96 -7.26
N ALA A 84 3.53 -5.94 -6.47
CA ALA A 84 2.35 -6.75 -6.71
C ALA A 84 1.72 -6.49 -8.09
N THR A 85 1.71 -5.22 -8.52
CA THR A 85 1.18 -4.77 -9.81
C THR A 85 2.19 -4.88 -10.97
N ARG A 86 3.49 -5.08 -10.70
CA ARG A 86 4.59 -4.91 -11.66
C ARG A 86 5.11 -6.24 -12.18
N ARG A 87 4.28 -6.95 -12.97
CA ARG A 87 4.52 -8.34 -13.42
C ARG A 87 5.93 -8.58 -13.96
N THR A 88 6.45 -7.68 -14.77
CA THR A 88 7.78 -7.80 -15.39
C THR A 88 8.95 -7.71 -14.39
N GLN A 89 8.71 -7.17 -13.20
CA GLN A 89 9.72 -6.94 -12.16
C GLN A 89 9.62 -7.95 -11.01
N GLN A 90 8.55 -8.75 -10.94
CA GLN A 90 8.29 -9.70 -9.85
C GLN A 90 9.43 -10.73 -9.68
N LEU A 91 9.96 -11.23 -10.80
CA LEU A 91 11.08 -12.17 -10.77
C LEU A 91 12.36 -11.52 -10.24
N ALA A 92 12.62 -10.27 -10.65
CA ALA A 92 13.83 -9.53 -10.25
C ALA A 92 13.83 -9.18 -8.75
N VAL A 93 12.67 -8.89 -8.17
CA VAL A 93 12.54 -8.55 -6.74
C VAL A 93 12.37 -9.77 -5.83
N ARG A 94 12.18 -10.97 -6.39
CA ARG A 94 11.88 -12.19 -5.62
C ARG A 94 12.88 -12.43 -4.49
N ALA A 95 14.18 -12.28 -4.76
CA ALA A 95 15.22 -12.45 -3.75
C ALA A 95 15.07 -11.44 -2.60
N SER A 96 14.88 -10.16 -2.93
CA SER A 96 14.65 -9.10 -1.94
C SER A 96 13.40 -9.34 -1.10
N LEU A 97 12.31 -9.82 -1.72
CA LEU A 97 11.08 -10.15 -1.01
C LEU A 97 11.26 -11.33 -0.06
N ILE A 98 11.99 -12.38 -0.49
CA ILE A 98 12.32 -13.52 0.38
C ILE A 98 13.15 -13.05 1.58
N GLU A 99 14.19 -12.24 1.37
CA GLU A 99 15.01 -11.72 2.46
C GLU A 99 14.22 -10.81 3.41
N ALA A 100 13.35 -9.95 2.89
CA ALA A 100 12.46 -9.12 3.71
C ALA A 100 11.50 -9.99 4.56
N LEU A 101 10.96 -11.08 3.99
CA LEU A 101 10.08 -12.01 4.69
C LEU A 101 10.81 -12.93 5.68
N LYS A 102 12.07 -13.30 5.43
CA LYS A 102 12.91 -13.98 6.44
C LYS A 102 13.15 -13.09 7.65
N ASN A 103 13.29 -11.78 7.41
CA ASN A 103 13.39 -10.77 8.47
C ASN A 103 12.03 -10.43 9.11
N ALA A 104 10.91 -10.90 8.57
CA ALA A 104 9.56 -10.68 9.11
C ALA A 104 8.66 -11.92 8.87
N PRO A 105 9.01 -13.10 9.44
CA PRO A 105 8.35 -14.36 9.12
C PRO A 105 6.87 -14.40 9.51
N GLU A 106 6.46 -13.54 10.45
CA GLU A 106 5.07 -13.35 10.87
C GLU A 106 4.19 -12.78 9.74
N ASP A 107 4.80 -12.06 8.80
CA ASP A 107 4.11 -11.42 7.67
C ASP A 107 4.06 -12.29 6.41
N LEU A 108 4.66 -13.48 6.41
CA LEU A 108 4.59 -14.40 5.29
C LEU A 108 3.15 -14.70 4.87
N ARG A 109 2.30 -15.13 5.82
CA ARG A 109 0.90 -15.49 5.53
C ARG A 109 0.08 -14.29 5.04
N PRO A 110 0.08 -13.12 5.72
CA PRO A 110 -0.59 -11.92 5.22
C PRO A 110 -0.11 -11.48 3.83
N VAL A 111 1.20 -11.52 3.57
CA VAL A 111 1.77 -11.12 2.28
C VAL A 111 1.36 -12.09 1.18
N ILE A 112 1.47 -13.40 1.39
CA ILE A 112 1.03 -14.39 0.39
C ILE A 112 -0.47 -14.25 0.13
N HIS A 113 -1.29 -14.09 1.18
CA HIS A 113 -2.72 -13.86 1.03
C HIS A 113 -3.01 -12.63 0.17
N TYR A 114 -2.34 -11.51 0.46
CA TYR A 114 -2.45 -10.29 -0.35
C TYR A 114 -2.06 -10.53 -1.82
N LEU A 115 -0.93 -11.21 -2.07
CA LEU A 115 -0.44 -11.46 -3.43
C LEU A 115 -1.38 -12.36 -4.23
N ILE A 116 -2.12 -13.26 -3.59
CA ILE A 116 -3.16 -14.11 -4.22
C ILE A 116 -4.45 -13.32 -4.43
N SER A 117 -4.90 -12.57 -3.42
CA SER A 117 -6.20 -11.91 -3.45
C SER A 117 -6.24 -10.67 -4.33
N ALA A 118 -5.15 -9.91 -4.36
CA ALA A 118 -5.08 -8.66 -5.11
C ALA A 118 -4.50 -8.86 -6.52
N TYR A 119 -3.75 -9.94 -6.78
CA TYR A 119 -3.01 -10.13 -8.04
C TYR A 119 -2.90 -11.60 -8.46
N ILE A 120 -2.63 -11.81 -9.75
CA ILE A 120 -2.35 -13.15 -10.30
C ILE A 120 -0.83 -13.35 -10.27
N TYR A 121 -0.29 -13.69 -9.10
CA TYR A 121 1.02 -14.36 -9.02
C TYR A 121 0.87 -15.82 -9.45
N ASP A 122 1.87 -16.37 -10.13
CA ASP A 122 1.86 -17.80 -10.45
C ASP A 122 2.14 -18.64 -9.19
N GLU A 123 1.49 -19.81 -9.10
CA GLU A 123 1.59 -20.69 -7.93
C GLU A 123 3.03 -21.16 -7.66
N GLN A 124 3.82 -21.39 -8.72
CA GLN A 124 5.21 -21.82 -8.59
C GLN A 124 6.07 -20.77 -7.89
N THR A 125 5.92 -19.50 -8.24
CA THR A 125 6.61 -18.39 -7.58
C THR A 125 6.21 -18.30 -6.11
N LEU A 126 4.93 -18.41 -5.77
CA LEU A 126 4.45 -18.35 -4.39
C LEU A 126 4.99 -19.50 -3.54
N ARG A 127 4.91 -20.75 -4.02
CA ARG A 127 5.51 -21.91 -3.35
C ARG A 127 7.00 -21.73 -3.14
N GLY A 128 7.67 -21.20 -4.17
CA GLY A 128 9.09 -20.91 -4.12
C GLY A 128 9.49 -19.82 -3.12
N ILE A 129 8.59 -18.87 -2.80
CA ILE A 129 8.80 -17.89 -1.72
C ILE A 129 8.57 -18.56 -0.36
N ILE A 130 7.47 -19.29 -0.20
CA ILE A 130 7.12 -20.00 1.04
C ILE A 130 8.27 -20.91 1.48
N ARG A 131 8.75 -21.77 0.58
CA ARG A 131 9.85 -22.72 0.86
C ARG A 131 11.14 -22.02 1.29
N ALA A 132 11.43 -20.85 0.73
CA ALA A 132 12.65 -20.11 1.04
C ALA A 132 12.60 -19.38 2.38
N VAL A 133 11.39 -19.04 2.86
CA VAL A 133 11.17 -18.32 4.12
C VAL A 133 10.93 -19.28 5.28
N LYS A 134 10.16 -20.36 5.05
CA LYS A 134 9.85 -21.40 6.03
C LYS A 134 9.97 -22.78 5.38
N PRO A 135 11.15 -23.43 5.47
CA PRO A 135 11.37 -24.73 4.84
C PRO A 135 10.62 -25.88 5.52
N GLU A 136 10.10 -25.70 6.74
CA GLU A 136 9.40 -26.73 7.53
C GLU A 136 7.85 -26.70 7.48
N GLU A 137 7.22 -25.85 6.65
CA GLU A 137 5.75 -25.76 6.53
C GLU A 137 5.13 -26.64 5.40
N GLU A 138 5.86 -27.60 4.81
CA GLU A 138 5.32 -28.63 3.88
C GLU A 138 5.55 -30.07 4.38
#